data_AF-A0A2S9FLE3-F1
#
_entry.id   AF-A0A2S9FLE3-F1
#
_cell.length_a   1.000
_cell.length_b   1.000
_cell.length_c   1.000
_cell.angle_alpha   90.00
_cell.angle_beta   90.00
_cell.angle_gamma   90.00
#
_symmetry.space_group_name_H-M   'P 1'
#
loop_
_entity.id
_entity.type
_entity.pdbx_description
1 polymer ?
#
loop_
_entity_poly.entity_id
_entity_poly.type
_entity_poly.pdbx_seq_one_letter_code
_entity_poly.pdbx_strand_id
1 'polypeptide(L)'
;WRREAVIDFNGSVIRSEEMYFVYRTGRFEPSDMGRSGLERTYIHGHRWCDATMIGELVAEGETVYPLQLGELLETANTLADAPGASPDGPPQSIR
;
A
#
# COMPACT_ATOMS: atom_id res chain seq x y z
N TRP A 1 -1.01 -9.23 2.28
CA TRP A 1 -2.47 -9.00 2.43
C TRP A 1 -3.12 -8.86 1.06
N ARG A 2 -4.44 -9.01 0.99
CA ARG A 2 -5.23 -8.90 -0.23
C ARG A 2 -6.48 -8.05 0.00
N ARG A 3 -6.86 -7.24 -0.98
CA ARG A 3 -8.11 -6.46 -1.00
C ARG A 3 -8.85 -6.71 -2.30
N GLU A 4 -10.16 -6.89 -2.22
CA GLU A 4 -11.05 -6.82 -3.38
C GLU A 4 -11.76 -5.47 -3.38
N ALA A 5 -11.77 -4.79 -4.52
CA ALA A 5 -12.33 -3.46 -4.63
C ALA A 5 -13.13 -3.27 -5.91
N VAL A 6 -14.21 -2.51 -5.81
CA VAL A 6 -14.90 -1.94 -6.97
C VAL A 6 -14.54 -0.46 -7.01
N ILE A 7 -13.95 -0.01 -8.10
CA ILE A 7 -13.39 1.33 -8.23
C ILE A 7 -13.99 2.00 -9.45
N ASP A 8 -14.53 3.20 -9.28
CA ASP A 8 -14.87 4.10 -10.39
C ASP A 8 -13.61 4.85 -10.82
N PHE A 9 -13.10 4.53 -12.01
CA PHE A 9 -11.89 5.15 -12.54
C PHE A 9 -12.08 5.57 -14.00
N ASN A 10 -11.87 6.85 -14.28
CA ASN A 10 -11.98 7.43 -15.62
C ASN A 10 -13.31 7.08 -16.34
N GLY A 11 -14.43 7.16 -15.60
CA GLY A 11 -15.78 6.87 -16.10
C GLY A 11 -16.10 5.39 -16.27
N SER A 12 -15.25 4.48 -15.79
CA SER A 12 -15.45 3.03 -15.86
C SER A 12 -15.44 2.40 -14.48
N VAL A 13 -16.31 1.41 -14.26
CA VAL A 13 -16.32 0.60 -13.05
C VAL A 13 -15.33 -0.57 -13.22
N ILE A 14 -14.35 -0.66 -12.35
CA ILE A 14 -13.30 -1.68 -12.36
C ILE A 14 -13.44 -2.58 -11.14
N ARG A 15 -13.36 -3.90 -11.33
CA ARG A 15 -13.15 -4.86 -10.24
C ARG A 15 -11.65 -5.11 -10.14
N SER A 16 -11.07 -4.74 -9.01
CA SER A 16 -9.64 -4.83 -8.73
C SER A 16 -9.38 -5.85 -7.63
N GLU A 17 -8.38 -6.72 -7.85
CA GLU A 17 -7.77 -7.53 -6.79
C GLU A 17 -6.38 -6.96 -6.53
N GLU A 18 -6.18 -6.46 -5.31
CA GLU A 18 -4.96 -5.75 -4.91
C GLU A 18 -4.19 -6.58 -3.90
N MET A 19 -2.89 -6.68 -4.12
CA MET A 19 -1.97 -7.48 -3.31
C MET A 19 -0.95 -6.56 -2.65
N TYR A 20 -0.87 -6.65 -1.32
CA TYR A 20 0.03 -5.83 -0.52
C TYR A 20 1.10 -6.69 0.14
N PHE A 21 2.35 -6.25 -0.01
CA PHE A 21 3.55 -6.94 0.45
C PHE A 21 4.38 -6.02 1.35
N VAL A 22 5.20 -6.62 2.21
CA VAL A 22 6.18 -5.91 3.02
C VAL A 22 7.55 -6.52 2.82
N TYR A 23 8.58 -5.67 2.78
CA TYR A 23 9.97 -6.10 2.65
C TYR A 23 10.88 -5.16 3.44
N ARG A 24 11.83 -5.72 4.20
CA ARG A 24 12.84 -4.96 4.93
C ARG A 24 14.05 -4.74 4.04
N THR A 25 14.41 -3.47 3.81
CA THR A 25 15.62 -3.08 3.08
C THR A 25 16.37 -1.98 3.82
N GLY A 26 17.70 -1.91 3.65
CA GLY A 26 18.53 -0.84 4.22
C GLY A 26 18.46 0.49 3.45
N ARG A 27 18.06 0.45 2.17
CA ARG A 27 17.84 1.65 1.34
C ARG A 27 16.74 1.37 0.31
N PHE A 28 15.89 2.37 0.10
CA PHE A 28 14.91 2.39 -0.98
C PHE A 28 14.89 3.77 -1.63
N GLU A 29 14.96 3.81 -2.96
CA GLU A 29 14.88 5.01 -3.78
C GLU A 29 13.77 4.80 -4.81
N PRO A 30 12.66 5.57 -4.77
CA PRO A 30 11.63 5.49 -5.79
C PRO A 30 12.19 5.79 -7.18
N SER A 31 11.74 5.05 -8.19
CA SER A 31 12.12 5.27 -9.58
C SER A 31 10.88 5.49 -10.44
N ASP A 32 10.97 6.44 -11.36
CA ASP A 32 9.93 6.71 -12.36
C ASP A 32 10.16 5.91 -13.65
N MET A 33 11.26 5.17 -13.72
CA MET A 33 11.62 4.36 -14.88
C MET A 33 10.56 3.26 -15.07
N GLY A 34 10.04 3.14 -16.30
CA GLY A 34 9.00 2.17 -16.61
C GLY A 34 7.55 2.62 -16.36
N ARG A 35 7.32 3.82 -15.78
CA ARG A 35 5.96 4.35 -15.62
C ARG A 35 5.25 4.54 -16.96
N SER A 36 3.99 4.12 -17.03
CA SER A 36 3.04 4.45 -18.07
C SER A 36 2.73 5.95 -18.10
N GLY A 37 2.10 6.44 -19.19
CA GLY A 37 1.65 7.83 -19.27
C GLY A 37 0.59 8.17 -18.20
N LEU A 38 -0.21 7.18 -17.79
CA LEU A 38 -1.20 7.35 -16.75
C LEU A 38 -0.54 7.58 -15.38
N GLU A 39 0.41 6.73 -15.00
CA GLU A 39 1.10 6.84 -13.70
C GLU A 39 1.87 8.15 -13.56
N ARG A 40 2.44 8.67 -14.66
CA ARG A 40 3.10 9.99 -14.64
C ARG A 40 2.13 11.15 -14.37
N THR A 41 0.86 10.98 -14.71
CA THR A 41 -0.17 11.99 -14.49
C THR A 41 -0.77 11.89 -13.08
N TYR A 42 -0.88 10.68 -12.51
CA TYR A 42 -1.57 10.44 -11.24
C TYR A 42 -0.64 10.30 -10.03
N ILE A 43 0.66 10.00 -10.22
CA ILE A 43 1.64 9.92 -9.13
C ILE A 43 2.38 11.25 -9.05
N HIS A 44 2.05 12.05 -8.04
CA HIS A 44 2.62 13.39 -7.85
C HIS A 44 3.88 13.41 -6.96
N GLY A 45 4.17 12.33 -6.25
CA GLY A 45 5.34 12.25 -5.39
C GLY A 45 5.36 11.01 -4.51
N HIS A 46 6.35 10.96 -3.63
CA HIS A 46 6.57 9.89 -2.67
C HIS A 46 6.83 10.47 -1.29
N ARG A 47 6.31 9.81 -0.27
CA ARG A 47 6.47 10.21 1.13
C ARG A 47 6.71 8.97 1.98
N TRP A 48 7.69 9.04 2.87
CA TRP A 48 7.77 8.09 3.98
C TRP A 48 6.76 8.49 5.04
N CYS A 49 5.88 7.56 5.40
CA CYS A 49 4.84 7.77 6.41
C CYS A 49 4.93 6.68 7.48
N ASP A 50 4.75 7.06 8.73
CA ASP A 50 4.45 6.15 9.82
C ASP A 50 2.93 6.09 10.08
N ALA A 51 2.51 5.31 11.08
CA ALA A 51 1.09 5.17 11.42
C ALA A 51 0.44 6.49 11.86
N THR A 52 1.19 7.36 12.55
CA THR A 52 0.71 8.67 13.00
C THR A 52 0.41 9.57 11.80
N MET A 53 1.35 9.66 10.87
CA MET A 53 1.23 10.48 9.66
C MET A 53 0.10 9.98 8.73
N ILE A 54 -0.11 8.67 8.65
CA ILE A 54 -1.27 8.10 7.96
C ILE A 54 -2.57 8.53 8.66
N GLY A 55 -2.62 8.48 9.98
CA GLY A 55 -3.78 8.93 10.76
C GLY A 55 -4.11 10.41 10.55
N GLU A 56 -3.09 11.28 10.47
CA GLU A 56 -3.24 12.70 10.16
C GLU A 56 -3.84 12.93 8.77
N LEU A 57 -3.30 12.27 7.74
CA LEU A 57 -3.82 12.35 6.38
C LEU A 57 -5.30 11.93 6.32
N VAL A 58 -5.65 10.82 6.97
CA VAL A 58 -7.03 10.34 7.03
C VAL A 58 -7.93 11.34 7.78
N ALA A 59 -7.44 11.95 8.86
CA ALA A 59 -8.18 12.98 9.60
C ALA A 59 -8.41 14.26 8.78
N GLU A 60 -7.48 14.58 7.87
CA GLU A 60 -7.59 15.68 6.89
C GLU A 60 -8.53 15.34 5.71
N GLY A 61 -9.04 14.12 5.64
CA GLY A 61 -9.96 13.66 4.61
C GLY A 61 -9.28 13.00 3.40
N GLU A 62 -7.96 12.82 3.44
CA GLU A 62 -7.24 12.09 2.41
C GLU A 62 -7.55 10.59 2.50
N THR A 63 -7.65 9.94 1.35
CA THR A 63 -7.84 8.48 1.31
C THR A 63 -6.48 7.78 1.17
N VAL A 64 -6.10 7.00 2.18
CA VAL A 64 -4.88 6.20 2.17
C VAL A 64 -5.24 4.73 1.98
N TYR A 65 -4.71 4.09 0.94
CA TYR A 65 -4.91 2.67 0.67
C TYR A 65 -3.69 1.81 1.04
N PRO A 66 -3.89 0.58 1.56
CA PRO A 66 -5.18 0.04 1.98
C PRO A 66 -5.72 0.83 3.18
N LEU A 67 -7.04 0.83 3.40
CA LEU A 67 -7.66 1.68 4.44
C LEU A 67 -7.16 1.31 5.84
N GLN A 68 -6.71 0.08 6.01
CA GLN A 68 -6.14 -0.45 7.25
C GLN A 68 -4.61 -0.30 7.34
N LEU A 69 -3.97 0.45 6.43
CA LEU A 69 -2.50 0.53 6.37
C LEU A 69 -1.90 0.93 7.70
N GLY A 70 -2.41 1.99 8.33
CA GLY A 70 -1.91 2.48 9.62
C GLY A 70 -1.99 1.44 10.74
N GLU A 71 -3.08 0.66 10.77
CA GLU A 71 -3.30 -0.43 11.74
C GLU A 71 -2.33 -1.61 11.50
N LEU A 72 -1.99 -1.86 10.23
CA LEU A 72 -1.19 -3.02 9.82
C LEU A 72 0.32 -2.77 9.89
N LEU A 73 0.77 -1.51 9.97
CA LEU A 73 2.20 -1.17 9.89
C LEU A 73 3.05 -1.85 10.96
N GLU A 74 2.58 -1.94 12.21
CA GLU A 74 3.32 -2.63 13.27
C GLU A 74 3.48 -4.12 12.96
N THR A 75 2.39 -4.79 12.59
CA THR A 75 2.40 -6.21 12.20
C THR A 75 3.30 -6.44 10.99
N ALA A 76 3.24 -5.55 10.00
CA ALA A 76 4.05 -5.62 8.79
C ALA A 76 5.55 -5.50 9.10
N ASN A 77 5.91 -4.59 10.01
CA ASN A 77 7.30 -4.47 10.47
C ASN A 77 7.77 -5.73 11.18
N THR A 78 7.00 -6.28 12.11
CA THR A 78 7.35 -7.52 12.81
C THR A 78 7.56 -8.69 11.83
N LEU A 79 6.67 -8.84 10.84
CA LEU A 79 6.81 -9.88 9.81
C LEU A 79 8.06 -9.70 8.95
N ALA A 80 8.40 -8.46 8.60
CA ALA A 80 9.57 -8.16 7.78
C ALA A 80 10.90 -8.34 8.53
N ASP A 81 10.90 -8.23 9.87
CA ASP A 81 12.07 -8.46 10.72
C ASP A 81 12.31 -9.94 11.05
N ALA A 82 11.28 -10.79 10.87
CA ALA A 82 11.39 -12.20 11.17
C ALA A 82 12.27 -12.94 10.13
N PRO A 83 13.40 -13.56 10.54
CA PRO A 83 14.29 -14.25 9.62
C PRO A 83 13.61 -15.49 9.04
N GLY A 84 13.60 -15.59 7.70
CA GLY A 84 13.02 -16.76 7.00
C GLY A 84 11.49 -16.81 7.02
N ALA A 85 10.81 -15.70 7.32
CA ALA A 85 9.35 -15.62 7.23
C ALA A 85 8.88 -15.73 5.78
N SER A 86 8.65 -16.95 5.32
CA SER A 86 7.66 -17.21 4.28
C SER A 86 6.30 -17.31 4.97
N PRO A 87 5.32 -16.48 4.63
CA PRO A 87 3.99 -16.63 5.22
C PRO A 87 3.41 -17.99 4.83
N ASP A 88 3.11 -18.82 5.82
CA ASP A 88 2.38 -20.08 5.62
C ASP A 88 0.90 -19.77 5.39
N GLY A 89 0.48 -19.70 4.12
CA GLY A 89 -0.91 -19.61 3.73
C GLY A 89 -1.27 -18.46 2.79
N PRO A 90 -2.54 -18.39 2.36
CA PRO A 90 -3.02 -17.33 1.48
C PRO A 90 -2.96 -15.95 2.18
N PRO A 91 -2.81 -14.86 1.41
CA PRO A 91 -2.77 -13.52 1.98
C PRO A 91 -4.06 -13.20 2.74
N GLN A 92 -3.91 -12.65 3.95
CA GLN A 92 -5.03 -12.15 4.75
C GLN A 92 -5.82 -11.08 4.00
N SER A 93 -7.16 -11.18 4.01
CA SER A 93 -8.07 -10.20 3.43
C SER A 93 -8.17 -8.93 4.28
N ILE A 94 -8.14 -7.77 3.63
CA ILE A 94 -8.19 -6.43 4.23
C ILE A 94 -9.11 -5.48 3.43
N ARG A 95 -9.40 -4.32 4.01
CA ARG A 95 -10.26 -3.27 3.43
C ARG A 95 -9.49 -2.11 2.80
#